data_AF-A0AAV0MKY9-F1
#
_entry.id   AF-A0AAV0MKY9-F1
#
_cell.length_a   1.000
_cell.length_b   1.000
_cell.length_c   1.000
_cell.angle_alpha   90.00
_cell.angle_beta   90.00
_cell.angle_gamma   90.00
#
_symmetry.space_group_name_H-M   'P 1'
#
loop_
_entity.id
_entity.type
_entity.pdbx_description
1 polymer ?
#
loop_
_entity_poly.entity_id
_entity_poly.type
_entity_poly.pdbx_seq_one_letter_code
_entity_poly.pdbx_strand_id
1 'polypeptide(L)'
;MALVWAWDGVGQAPAGLVSGIADYVRMRAHLVSRSGWARPGDGERWDQGNDVTARFLEYCGKFKEGFVGELNRKMKNGYSDDYFKELLGKNVDRVWRDYKARYPR
;
A
#
# COMPACT_ATOMS: atom_id res chain seq x y z
N MET A 1 -12.69 1.79 15.60
CA MET A 1 -12.14 1.29 14.32
C MET A 1 -12.86 2.00 13.18
N ALA A 2 -12.20 2.90 12.45
CA ALA A 2 -12.79 3.45 11.22
C ALA A 2 -12.70 2.37 10.14
N LEU A 3 -13.86 1.87 9.69
CA LEU A 3 -14.00 0.97 8.55
C LEU A 3 -13.81 1.80 7.28
N VAL A 4 -12.55 1.97 6.87
CA VAL A 4 -12.25 2.48 5.53
C VAL A 4 -12.63 1.36 4.56
N TRP A 5 -13.51 1.68 3.60
CA TRP A 5 -13.98 0.70 2.63
C TRP A 5 -12.90 0.42 1.60
N ALA A 6 -12.19 -0.69 1.79
CA ALA A 6 -11.26 -1.26 0.84
C ALA A 6 -11.89 -2.49 0.18
N TRP A 7 -11.76 -2.60 -1.14
CA TRP A 7 -12.18 -3.80 -1.87
C TRP A 7 -11.15 -4.91 -1.68
N ASP A 8 -11.61 -6.13 -1.47
CA ASP A 8 -10.76 -7.30 -1.22
C ASP A 8 -10.30 -8.03 -2.50
N GLY A 9 -10.57 -7.44 -3.68
CA GLY A 9 -10.21 -8.09 -4.93
C GLY A 9 -11.03 -9.35 -5.22
N VAL A 10 -12.26 -9.49 -4.70
CA VAL A 10 -13.04 -10.74 -4.80
C VAL A 10 -12.28 -11.90 -4.14
N GLY A 11 -11.65 -11.61 -2.99
CA GLY A 11 -10.80 -12.54 -2.24
C GLY A 11 -9.42 -12.82 -2.86
N GLN A 12 -9.05 -12.17 -3.96
CA GLN A 12 -7.75 -12.36 -4.63
C GLN A 12 -6.67 -11.41 -4.12
N ALA A 13 -7.04 -10.31 -3.47
CA ALA A 13 -6.06 -9.36 -2.95
C ALA A 13 -5.34 -9.93 -1.72
N PRO A 14 -4.03 -9.68 -1.57
CA PRO A 14 -3.33 -9.98 -0.33
C PRO A 14 -4.01 -9.33 0.86
N ALA A 15 -4.23 -10.07 1.94
CA ALA A 15 -4.84 -9.55 3.16
C ALA A 15 -4.08 -8.33 3.73
N GLY A 16 -2.74 -8.33 3.56
CA GLY A 16 -1.88 -7.20 3.88
C GLY A 16 -2.17 -5.95 3.06
N LEU A 17 -2.51 -6.10 1.77
CA LEU A 17 -2.90 -4.99 0.90
C LEU A 17 -4.21 -4.34 1.34
N VAL A 18 -5.25 -5.14 1.55
CA VAL A 18 -6.58 -4.65 1.98
C VAL A 18 -6.46 -3.90 3.31
N SER A 19 -5.76 -4.50 4.28
CA SER A 19 -5.53 -3.89 5.60
C SER A 19 -4.63 -2.66 5.51
N GLY A 20 -3.60 -2.71 4.66
CA GLY A 20 -2.67 -1.60 4.43
C GLY A 20 -3.32 -0.37 3.80
N ILE A 21 -4.33 -0.53 2.95
CA ILE A 21 -5.11 0.59 2.40
C ILE A 21 -5.88 1.30 3.52
N ALA A 22 -6.53 0.55 4.42
CA ALA A 22 -7.24 1.13 5.55
C ALA A 22 -6.29 1.90 6.48
N ASP A 23 -5.11 1.34 6.73
CA ASP A 23 -4.09 1.96 7.58
C ASP A 23 -3.40 3.15 6.92
N TYR A 24 -3.22 3.15 5.59
CA TYR A 24 -2.75 4.30 4.83
C TYR A 24 -3.68 5.51 5.02
N VAL A 25 -5.00 5.31 4.93
CA VAL A 25 -5.98 6.39 5.14
C VAL A 25 -5.92 6.92 6.58
N ARG A 26 -5.80 6.03 7.57
CA ARG A 26 -5.61 6.42 8.98
C ARG A 26 -4.35 7.26 9.19
N MET A 27 -3.25 6.89 8.52
CA MET A 27 -1.98 7.62 8.58
C MET A 27 -2.09 9.00 7.91
N ARG A 28 -2.73 9.10 6.73
CA ARG A 28 -2.90 10.36 5.98
C ARG A 28 -3.84 11.34 6.67
N ALA A 29 -4.85 10.85 7.37
CA ALA A 29 -5.79 11.68 8.10
C ALA A 29 -5.22 12.20 9.44
N HIS A 30 -3.94 11.94 9.75
CA HIS A 30 -3.29 12.26 11.02
C HIS A 30 -4.06 11.73 12.25
N LEU A 31 -4.89 10.70 12.06
CA LEU A 31 -5.81 10.19 13.08
C LEU A 31 -5.11 9.29 14.13
N VAL A 32 -3.83 8.96 13.94
CA VAL A 32 -3.10 8.01 14.79
C VAL A 32 -1.67 8.49 15.05
N SER A 33 -1.22 8.35 16.30
CA SER A 33 0.18 8.54 16.67
C SER A 33 1.06 7.51 15.96
N ARG A 34 2.17 7.96 15.36
CA ARG A 34 3.16 7.12 14.65
C ARG A 34 3.94 6.17 15.57
N SER A 35 3.77 6.27 16.88
CA SER A 35 4.40 5.39 17.88
C SER A 35 3.88 3.96 17.74
N GLY A 36 4.71 3.04 17.23
CA GLY A 36 4.39 1.61 17.09
C GLY A 36 4.17 1.12 15.66
N TRP A 37 4.19 2.02 14.67
CA TRP A 37 4.09 1.64 13.26
C TRP A 37 5.46 1.30 12.68
N ALA A 38 5.50 0.39 11.70
CA ALA A 38 6.62 0.21 10.80
C ALA A 38 7.18 1.56 10.33
N ARG A 39 8.52 1.69 10.35
CA ARG A 39 9.22 2.84 9.79
C ARG A 39 9.34 2.69 8.26
N PRO A 40 9.72 3.75 7.53
CA PRO A 40 10.09 3.60 6.13
C PRO A 40 11.26 2.63 5.98
N GLY A 41 11.15 1.70 5.01
CA GLY A 41 12.14 0.65 4.75
C GLY A 41 11.96 -0.65 5.54
N ASP A 42 10.97 -0.74 6.43
CA ASP A 42 10.67 -1.96 7.21
C ASP A 42 10.06 -3.06 6.35
N GLY A 43 10.14 -4.29 6.85
CA GLY A 43 9.61 -5.47 6.17
C GLY A 43 10.53 -6.04 5.10
N GLU A 44 10.26 -7.30 4.78
CA GLU A 44 10.92 -8.08 3.73
C GLU A 44 10.10 -8.07 2.44
N ARG A 45 8.76 -8.04 2.57
CA ARG A 45 7.81 -8.00 1.44
C ARG A 45 6.83 -6.85 1.60
N TRP A 46 6.40 -6.30 0.46
CA TRP A 46 5.58 -5.09 0.42
C TRP A 46 4.17 -5.27 1.02
N ASP A 47 3.66 -6.51 1.09
CA ASP A 47 2.36 -6.92 1.63
C ASP A 47 2.47 -7.80 2.90
N GLN A 48 3.65 -7.83 3.55
CA GLN A 48 3.92 -8.68 4.71
C GLN A 48 3.05 -8.34 5.94
N GLY A 49 2.62 -7.09 6.06
CA GLY A 49 1.87 -6.57 7.18
C GLY A 49 1.19 -5.26 6.83
N ASN A 50 0.13 -4.91 7.55
CA ASN A 50 -0.67 -3.71 7.31
C ASN A 50 0.14 -2.41 7.39
N ASP A 51 0.99 -2.27 8.40
CA ASP A 51 1.81 -1.08 8.62
C ASP A 51 2.95 -0.95 7.60
N VAL A 52 3.65 -2.04 7.29
CA VAL A 52 4.65 -2.12 6.20
C VAL A 52 4.01 -1.74 4.87
N THR A 53 2.85 -2.33 4.57
CA THR A 53 2.11 -2.03 3.34
C THR A 53 1.67 -0.57 3.30
N ALA A 54 1.16 -0.02 4.41
CA ALA A 54 0.74 1.38 4.45
C ALA A 54 1.91 2.34 4.16
N ARG A 55 3.12 2.03 4.66
CA ARG A 55 4.34 2.80 4.33
C ARG A 55 4.75 2.69 2.88
N PHE A 56 4.64 1.49 2.31
CA PHE A 56 4.89 1.28 0.89
C PHE A 56 3.88 2.07 0.02
N LEU A 57 2.59 2.01 0.36
CA LEU A 57 1.54 2.76 -0.33
C LEU A 57 1.73 4.28 -0.22
N GLU A 58 2.22 4.78 0.92
CA GLU A 58 2.62 6.19 1.09
C GLU A 58 3.75 6.57 0.13
N TYR A 59 4.72 5.70 -0.08
CA TYR A 59 5.77 5.92 -1.07
C TYR A 59 5.21 5.92 -2.51
N CYS A 60 4.36 4.95 -2.86
CA CYS A 60 3.70 4.89 -4.17
C CYS A 60 2.88 6.16 -4.47
N GLY A 61 2.18 6.69 -3.47
CA GLY A 61 1.41 7.93 -3.57
C GLY A 61 2.24 9.18 -3.88
N LYS A 62 3.57 9.15 -3.72
CA LYS A 62 4.46 10.26 -4.12
C LYS A 62 4.71 10.32 -5.62
N PHE A 63 4.51 9.22 -6.34
CA PHE A 63 4.67 9.16 -7.80
C PHE A 63 3.38 9.46 -8.54
N LYS A 64 2.24 9.13 -7.92
CA LYS A 64 0.92 9.42 -8.46
C LYS A 64 -0.02 9.79 -7.33
N GLU A 65 -0.45 11.05 -7.34
CA GLU A 65 -1.48 11.51 -6.43
C GLU A 65 -2.77 10.69 -6.64
N GLY A 66 -3.41 10.28 -5.55
CA GLY A 66 -4.61 9.43 -5.62
C GLY A 66 -4.35 7.96 -5.98
N PHE A 67 -3.08 7.52 -6.12
CA PHE A 67 -2.71 6.14 -6.45
C PHE A 67 -3.51 5.08 -5.66
N VAL A 68 -3.56 5.23 -4.33
CA VAL A 68 -4.24 4.26 -3.45
C VAL A 68 -5.74 4.19 -3.72
N GLY A 69 -6.37 5.32 -4.04
CA GLY A 69 -7.78 5.38 -4.40
C GLY A 69 -8.07 4.68 -5.73
N GLU A 70 -7.22 4.90 -6.73
CA GLU A 70 -7.34 4.21 -8.03
C GLU A 70 -7.07 2.70 -7.92
N LEU A 71 -6.07 2.30 -7.14
CA LEU A 71 -5.78 0.90 -6.85
C LEU A 71 -6.99 0.22 -6.19
N ASN A 72 -7.53 0.84 -5.14
CA ASN A 72 -8.73 0.35 -4.47
C ASN A 72 -9.91 0.22 -5.44
N ARG A 73 -10.12 1.21 -6.32
CA ARG A 73 -11.19 1.15 -7.32
C ARG A 73 -11.00 0.00 -8.31
N LYS A 74 -9.76 -0.28 -8.75
CA LYS A 74 -9.45 -1.42 -9.63
C LYS A 74 -9.69 -2.77 -8.95
N MET A 75 -9.48 -2.84 -7.64
CA MET A 75 -9.73 -4.03 -6.84
C MET A 75 -11.22 -4.41 -6.72
N LYS A 76 -12.15 -3.60 -7.22
CA LYS A 76 -13.59 -3.89 -7.13
C LYS A 76 -14.00 -5.24 -7.71
N ASN A 77 -13.34 -5.69 -8.77
CA ASN A 77 -13.74 -6.90 -9.52
C ASN A 77 -12.64 -7.99 -9.57
N GLY A 78 -11.54 -7.82 -8.84
CA GLY A 78 -10.40 -8.73 -8.90
C GLY A 78 -9.08 -8.00 -8.60
N TYR A 79 -8.03 -8.75 -8.31
CA TYR A 79 -6.72 -8.18 -8.02
C TYR A 79 -5.61 -8.80 -8.88
N SER A 80 -4.68 -7.94 -9.32
CA SER A 80 -3.43 -8.34 -9.96
C SER A 80 -2.31 -7.37 -9.59
N ASP A 81 -1.11 -7.90 -9.38
CA ASP A 81 0.11 -7.12 -9.17
C ASP A 81 0.42 -6.19 -10.38
N ASP A 82 -0.09 -6.53 -11.57
CA ASP A 82 0.04 -5.69 -12.77
C ASP A 82 -0.66 -4.34 -12.63
N TYR A 83 -1.59 -4.17 -11.69
CA TYR A 83 -2.18 -2.86 -11.42
C TYR A 83 -1.13 -1.82 -11.01
N PHE A 84 -0.04 -2.23 -10.35
CA PHE A 84 1.08 -1.33 -10.06
C PHE A 84 1.78 -0.90 -11.35
N LYS A 85 1.95 -1.80 -12.31
CA LYS A 85 2.54 -1.50 -13.62
C LYS A 85 1.64 -0.58 -14.43
N GLU A 86 0.34 -0.80 -14.42
CA GLU A 86 -0.63 0.07 -15.10
C GLU A 86 -0.68 1.48 -14.49
N LEU A 87 -0.59 1.59 -13.16
CA LEU A 87 -0.75 2.86 -12.45
C LEU A 87 0.57 3.66 -12.33
N LEU A 88 1.71 2.98 -12.20
CA LEU A 88 3.03 3.59 -11.94
C LEU A 88 4.04 3.36 -13.07
N GLY A 89 3.68 2.59 -14.11
CA GLY A 89 4.58 2.22 -15.21
C GLY A 89 5.66 1.19 -14.83
N LYS A 90 5.63 0.67 -13.59
CA LYS A 90 6.62 -0.28 -13.04
C LYS A 90 5.94 -1.42 -12.31
N ASN A 91 6.47 -2.63 -12.47
CA ASN A 91 6.01 -3.78 -11.70
C ASN A 91 6.26 -3.57 -10.19
N VAL A 92 5.36 -4.09 -9.35
CA VAL A 92 5.38 -3.93 -7.88
C VAL A 92 6.73 -4.31 -7.27
N ASP A 93 7.37 -5.38 -7.74
CA ASP A 93 8.68 -5.82 -7.23
C ASP A 93 9.79 -4.80 -7.49
N ARG A 94 9.71 -4.12 -8.64
CA ARG A 94 10.64 -3.04 -8.97
C ARG A 94 10.39 -1.82 -8.09
N VAL A 95 9.13 -1.46 -7.88
CA VAL A 95 8.77 -0.34 -6.99
C VAL A 95 9.18 -0.64 -5.54
N TRP A 96 9.01 -1.88 -5.07
CA TRP A 96 9.46 -2.33 -3.76
C TRP A 96 10.98 -2.24 -3.61
N ARG A 97 11.74 -2.67 -4.63
CA ARG A 97 13.20 -2.55 -4.62
C ARG A 97 13.65 -1.09 -4.59
N ASP A 98 13.03 -0.23 -5.40
CA ASP A 98 13.30 1.21 -5.40
C ASP A 98 12.99 1.83 -4.01
N TYR A 99 11.91 1.37 -3.36
CA TYR A 99 11.57 1.76 -1.99
C TYR A 99 12.64 1.34 -0.98
N LYS A 100 13.09 0.08 -1.00
CA LYS A 100 14.15 -0.43 -0.11
C LYS A 100 15.49 0.26 -0.34
N ALA A 101 15.82 0.58 -1.59
CA ALA A 101 17.03 1.34 -1.93
C ALA A 101 16.97 2.80 -1.44
N ARG A 102 15.77 3.41 -1.44
CA ARG A 102 15.57 4.77 -0.92
C ARG A 102 15.59 4.84 0.61
N TYR A 103 15.14 3.78 1.26
CA TYR A 103 15.10 3.67 2.72
C TYR A 103 15.97 2.48 3.16
N PRO A 104 17.29 2.55 2.96
CA PRO A 104 18.19 1.51 3.40
C PRO A 104 18.12 1.41 4.93
N ARG A 105 18.01 0.18 5.41
CA ARG A 105 18.04 -0.17 6.82
C ARG A 105 19.26 -1.01 7.11
#